data_AF-A0A966GG39-F1
#
_entry.id   AF-A0A966GG39-F1
#
_cell.length_a   1.000
_cell.length_b   1.000
_cell.length_c   1.000
_cell.angle_alpha   90.00
_cell.angle_beta   90.00
_cell.angle_gamma   90.00
#
_symmetry.space_group_name_H-M   'P 1'
#
loop_
_entity.id
_entity.type
_entity.pdbx_description
1 polymer ?
#
loop_
_entity_poly.entity_id
_entity_poly.type
_entity_poly.pdbx_seq_one_letter_code
_entity_poly.pdbx_strand_id
1 'polypeptide(L)'
;GGFFGMMLLFGALGCGLLWLWPLPVAPGAEGFITRGWVPTKGIFAVMIVVQGLGSLLGVGMVIRAYQMADATTLAVLENALLLFATLWAVILWGEWPDGPALLGLALIIVAGVIIALRGDRPVTAPA
;
A
#
# COMPACT_ATOMS: atom_id res chain seq x y z
N GLY A 1 -21.63 0.96 -2.45
CA GLY A 1 -22.16 0.01 -3.44
C GLY A 1 -22.04 0.53 -4.87
N GLY A 2 -22.81 1.57 -5.23
CA GLY A 2 -22.91 2.06 -6.62
C GLY A 2 -21.60 2.44 -7.29
N PHE A 3 -20.67 3.12 -6.59
CA PHE A 3 -19.37 3.51 -7.14
C PHE A 3 -18.56 2.31 -7.68
N PHE A 4 -18.40 1.27 -6.86
CA PHE A 4 -17.67 0.06 -7.26
C PHE A 4 -18.37 -0.69 -8.41
N GLY A 5 -19.71 -0.73 -8.39
CA GLY A 5 -20.48 -1.29 -9.49
C GLY A 5 -20.26 -0.53 -10.80
N MET A 6 -20.27 0.80 -10.74
CA MET A 6 -20.03 1.67 -11.89
C MET A 6 -18.61 1.51 -12.44
N MET A 7 -17.61 1.45 -11.55
CA MET A 7 -16.20 1.24 -11.93
C MET A 7 -15.98 -0.11 -12.60
N LEU A 8 -16.63 -1.17 -12.10
CA LEU A 8 -16.61 -2.49 -12.72
C LEU A 8 -17.29 -2.47 -14.09
N LEU A 9 -18.43 -1.79 -14.21
CA LEU A 9 -19.20 -1.71 -15.45
C LEU A 9 -18.43 -0.96 -16.53
N PHE A 10 -17.88 0.22 -16.24
CA PHE A 10 -17.05 0.97 -17.19
C PHE A 10 -15.73 0.26 -17.52
N GLY A 11 -15.09 -0.38 -16.53
CA GLY A 11 -13.87 -1.16 -16.77
C GLY A 11 -14.11 -2.36 -17.68
N ALA A 12 -15.20 -3.10 -17.46
CA ALA A 12 -15.60 -4.22 -18.30
C ALA A 12 -15.99 -3.77 -19.72
N LEU A 13 -16.72 -2.66 -19.85
CA LEU A 13 -17.04 -2.05 -21.15
C LEU A 13 -15.77 -1.68 -21.92
N GLY A 14 -14.80 -1.02 -21.28
CA GLY A 14 -13.53 -0.65 -21.91
C GLY A 14 -12.74 -1.88 -22.39
N CYS A 15 -12.63 -2.91 -21.55
CA CYS A 15 -11.98 -4.17 -21.93
C CYS A 15 -12.71 -4.87 -23.08
N GLY A 16 -14.05 -4.89 -23.06
CA GLY A 16 -14.88 -5.49 -24.11
C GLY A 16 -14.78 -4.75 -25.44
N LEU A 17 -14.79 -3.41 -25.41
CA LEU A 17 -14.62 -2.58 -26.60
C LEU A 17 -13.25 -2.80 -27.26
N LEU A 18 -12.17 -2.80 -26.48
CA LEU A 18 -10.82 -3.07 -26.99
C LEU A 18 -10.63 -4.50 -27.47
N TRP A 19 -11.37 -5.46 -26.89
CA TRP A 19 -11.38 -6.84 -27.36
C TRP A 19 -12.10 -6.99 -28.71
N LEU A 20 -13.21 -6.26 -28.93
CA LEU A 20 -13.94 -6.23 -30.20
C LEU A 20 -13.25 -5.40 -31.28
N TRP A 21 -12.59 -4.30 -30.89
CA TRP A 21 -11.91 -3.36 -31.79
C TRP A 21 -10.49 -3.04 -31.28
N PRO A 22 -9.49 -3.87 -31.63
CA PRO A 22 -8.13 -3.68 -31.14
C PRO A 22 -7.48 -2.44 -31.78
N LEU A 23 -7.09 -1.48 -30.94
CA LEU A 23 -6.33 -0.30 -31.35
C LEU A 23 -4.83 -0.63 -31.43
N PRO A 24 -4.05 0.13 -32.23
CA PRO A 24 -2.58 0.04 -32.19
C PRO A 24 -2.05 0.29 -30.77
N VAL A 25 -1.17 -0.59 -30.31
CA VAL A 25 -0.59 -0.53 -28.97
C VAL A 25 0.87 -0.09 -29.08
N ALA A 26 1.18 1.11 -28.56
CA ALA A 26 2.56 1.58 -28.47
C ALA A 26 3.40 0.67 -27.53
N PRO A 27 4.71 0.51 -27.79
CA PRO A 27 5.60 -0.24 -26.91
C PRO A 27 5.65 0.34 -25.49
N GLY A 28 5.95 -0.50 -24.50
CA GLY A 28 6.14 -0.05 -23.11
C GLY A 28 4.84 0.41 -22.43
N ALA A 29 4.96 1.46 -21.62
CA ALA A 29 3.87 2.01 -20.79
C ALA A 29 2.92 2.94 -21.55
N GLU A 30 3.37 3.55 -22.66
CA GLU A 30 2.58 4.51 -23.44
C GLU A 30 1.33 3.87 -24.06
N GLY A 31 1.41 2.58 -24.39
CA GLY A 31 0.27 1.82 -24.91
C GLY A 31 -0.70 1.31 -23.85
N PHE A 32 -0.58 1.69 -22.57
CA PHE A 32 -1.40 1.13 -21.49
C PHE A 32 -2.91 1.33 -21.70
N ILE A 33 -3.34 2.52 -22.13
CA ILE A 33 -4.77 2.87 -22.29
C ILE A 33 -5.41 2.11 -23.45
N THR A 34 -4.67 1.86 -24.53
CA THR A 34 -5.19 1.17 -25.72
C THR A 34 -5.02 -0.34 -25.65
N ARG A 35 -4.37 -0.86 -24.60
CA ARG A 35 -4.14 -2.28 -24.41
C ARG A 35 -5.38 -2.94 -23.80
N GLY A 36 -5.92 -3.92 -24.51
CA GLY A 36 -6.99 -4.78 -23.99
C GLY A 36 -6.52 -5.70 -22.86
N TRP A 37 -7.32 -6.71 -22.52
CA TRP A 37 -7.00 -7.65 -21.45
C TRP A 37 -5.65 -8.36 -21.68
N VAL A 38 -4.73 -8.19 -20.72
CA VAL A 38 -3.44 -8.89 -20.71
C VAL A 38 -3.47 -9.96 -19.62
N PRO A 39 -3.36 -11.26 -19.97
CA PRO A 39 -3.26 -12.30 -18.96
C PRO A 39 -1.96 -12.12 -18.17
N THR A 40 -2.07 -12.15 -16.85
CA THR A 40 -0.91 -12.12 -15.94
C THR A 40 -0.08 -13.38 -16.11
N LYS A 41 1.19 -13.22 -16.51
CA LYS A 41 2.15 -14.31 -16.75
C LYS A 41 3.51 -13.99 -16.12
N GLY A 42 4.29 -15.04 -15.84
CA GLY A 42 5.67 -14.91 -15.36
C GLY A 42 5.78 -14.29 -13.97
N ILE A 43 6.79 -13.45 -13.77
CA ILE A 43 7.14 -12.86 -12.47
C ILE A 43 5.99 -12.05 -11.84
N PHE A 44 5.15 -11.41 -12.65
CA PHE A 44 4.01 -10.63 -12.15
C PHE A 44 2.97 -11.48 -11.43
N ALA A 45 2.71 -12.70 -11.91
CA ALA A 45 1.79 -13.61 -11.24
C ALA A 45 2.33 -14.01 -9.85
N VAL A 46 3.64 -14.27 -9.75
CA VAL A 46 4.30 -14.55 -8.48
C VAL A 46 4.25 -13.34 -7.54
N MET A 47 4.54 -12.13 -8.06
CA MET A 47 4.46 -10.90 -7.26
C MET A 47 3.05 -10.65 -6.72
N ILE A 48 2.01 -10.90 -7.51
CA ILE A 48 0.61 -10.78 -7.06
C ILE A 48 0.32 -11.77 -5.93
N VAL A 49 0.74 -13.03 -6.06
CA VAL A 49 0.53 -14.03 -5.00
C VAL A 49 1.29 -13.66 -3.74
N VAL A 50 2.56 -13.27 -3.85
CA VAL A 50 3.39 -12.85 -2.72
C VAL A 50 2.80 -11.60 -2.05
N GLN A 51 2.37 -10.61 -2.83
CA GLN A 51 1.75 -9.38 -2.31
C GLN A 51 0.40 -9.68 -1.64
N GLY A 52 -0.43 -10.54 -2.23
CA GLY A 52 -1.71 -10.93 -1.67
C GLY A 52 -1.56 -11.66 -0.33
N LEU A 53 -0.65 -12.64 -0.27
CA LEU A 53 -0.34 -13.36 0.98
C LEU A 53 0.28 -12.42 2.03
N GLY A 54 1.23 -11.57 1.62
CA GLY A 54 1.85 -10.59 2.49
C GLY A 54 0.86 -9.59 3.06
N SER A 55 -0.10 -9.12 2.25
CA SER A 55 -1.17 -8.22 2.70
C SER A 55 -2.11 -8.91 3.67
N LEU A 56 -2.50 -10.16 3.41
CA LEU A 56 -3.35 -10.93 4.33
C LEU A 56 -2.69 -11.07 5.71
N LEU A 57 -1.41 -11.45 5.73
CA LEU A 57 -0.64 -11.56 6.97
C LEU A 57 -0.47 -10.21 7.66
N GLY A 58 -0.08 -9.17 6.92
CA GLY A 58 0.10 -7.82 7.44
C GLY A 58 -1.17 -7.24 8.05
N VAL A 59 -2.29 -7.33 7.33
CA VAL A 59 -3.60 -6.88 7.84
C VAL A 59 -4.02 -7.70 9.05
N GLY A 60 -3.80 -9.02 9.05
CA GLY A 60 -4.06 -9.87 10.21
C GLY A 60 -3.27 -9.44 11.46
N MET A 61 -1.99 -9.12 11.30
CA MET A 61 -1.14 -8.60 12.38
C MET A 61 -1.58 -7.22 12.85
N VAL A 62 -1.97 -6.33 11.93
CA VAL A 62 -2.50 -5.00 12.27
C VAL A 62 -3.78 -5.12 13.10
N ILE A 63 -4.72 -5.97 12.70
CA ILE A 63 -5.94 -6.23 13.47
C ILE A 63 -5.61 -6.71 14.89
N ARG A 64 -4.64 -7.61 15.03
CA ARG A 64 -4.17 -8.06 16.35
C ARG A 64 -3.53 -6.91 17.15
N ALA A 65 -2.77 -6.03 16.52
CA ALA A 65 -2.16 -4.89 17.19
C ALA A 65 -3.22 -3.90 17.74
N TYR A 66 -4.28 -3.60 16.98
CA TYR A 66 -5.42 -2.79 17.47
C TYR A 66 -6.09 -3.37 18.72
N GLN A 67 -6.02 -4.70 18.91
CA GLN A 67 -6.62 -5.36 20.07
C GLN A 67 -5.73 -5.33 21.31
N MET A 68 -4.43 -5.07 21.15
CA MET A 68 -3.43 -5.19 22.23
C MET A 68 -2.80 -3.85 22.64
N ALA A 69 -2.75 -2.86 21.73
CA ALA A 69 -2.06 -1.60 21.95
C ALA A 69 -3.03 -0.42 22.13
N ASP A 70 -2.58 0.61 22.86
CA ASP A 70 -3.29 1.88 22.98
C ASP A 70 -3.44 2.57 21.63
N ALA A 71 -4.61 3.15 21.37
CA ALA A 71 -4.95 3.79 20.09
C ALA A 71 -3.94 4.88 19.67
N THR A 72 -3.37 5.61 20.63
CA THR A 72 -2.37 6.66 20.36
C THR A 72 -1.06 6.12 19.81
N THR A 73 -0.60 4.98 20.32
CA THR A 73 0.62 4.32 19.85
C THR A 73 0.45 3.82 18.42
N LEU A 74 -0.72 3.28 18.13
CA LEU A 74 -1.00 2.67 16.84
C LEU A 74 -1.18 3.70 15.73
N ALA A 75 -1.79 4.85 16.03
CA ALA A 75 -1.90 5.96 15.08
C ALA A 75 -0.53 6.46 14.58
N VAL A 76 0.52 6.40 15.41
CA VAL A 76 1.89 6.73 14.96
C VAL A 76 2.47 5.62 14.08
N LEU A 77 2.24 4.35 14.42
CA LEU A 77 2.69 3.21 13.60
C LEU A 77 1.99 3.14 12.25
N GLU A 78 0.75 3.62 12.12
CA GLU A 78 0.08 3.77 10.82
C GLU A 78 0.85 4.70 9.89
N ASN A 79 1.48 5.76 10.43
CA ASN A 79 2.32 6.64 9.63
C ASN A 79 3.59 5.93 9.14
N ALA A 80 3.98 4.78 9.70
CA ALA A 80 5.07 3.97 9.15
C ALA A 80 4.76 3.40 7.76
N LEU A 81 3.48 3.33 7.36
CA LEU A 81 3.15 3.05 5.96
C LEU A 81 3.76 4.11 5.02
N LEU A 82 3.85 5.38 5.42
CA LEU A 82 4.48 6.42 4.60
C LEU A 82 5.99 6.17 4.41
N LEU A 83 6.66 5.59 5.42
CA LEU A 83 8.05 5.14 5.30
C LEU A 83 8.19 4.07 4.22
N PHE A 84 7.35 3.02 4.28
CA PHE A 84 7.37 1.95 3.30
C PHE A 84 6.92 2.41 1.91
N ALA A 85 5.93 3.29 1.81
CA ALA A 85 5.48 3.85 0.54
C ALA A 85 6.60 4.64 -0.13
N THR A 86 7.32 5.48 0.62
CA THR A 86 8.49 6.22 0.13
C THR A 86 9.61 5.28 -0.31
N LEU A 87 9.87 4.23 0.46
CA LEU A 87 10.87 3.21 0.11
C LEU A 87 10.53 2.54 -1.24
N TRP A 88 9.28 2.15 -1.44
CA TRP A 88 8.86 1.56 -2.72
C TRP A 88 8.82 2.58 -3.86
N ALA A 89 8.48 3.85 -3.58
CA ALA A 89 8.55 4.96 -4.54
C ALA A 89 9.97 5.07 -5.13
N VAL A 90 10.98 5.08 -4.27
CA VAL A 90 12.40 5.13 -4.65
C VAL A 90 12.83 3.86 -5.39
N ILE A 91 12.46 2.67 -4.90
CA ILE A 91 12.91 1.40 -5.51
C ILE A 91 12.33 1.18 -6.91
N LEU A 92 11.04 1.44 -7.10
CA LEU A 92 10.34 1.08 -8.33
C LEU A 92 10.37 2.21 -9.37
N TRP A 93 10.34 3.46 -8.93
CA TRP A 93 10.25 4.63 -9.82
C TRP A 93 11.48 5.53 -9.75
N GLY A 94 12.42 5.30 -8.82
CA GLY A 94 13.59 6.16 -8.65
C GLY A 94 13.26 7.55 -8.12
N GLU A 95 12.03 7.75 -7.63
CA GLU A 95 11.53 9.06 -7.24
C GLU A 95 11.86 9.33 -5.78
N TRP A 96 12.77 10.28 -5.57
CA TRP A 96 13.23 10.65 -4.23
C TRP A 96 12.30 11.68 -3.60
N PRO A 97 11.97 11.52 -2.29
CA PRO A 97 11.21 12.51 -1.56
C PRO A 97 11.94 13.85 -1.52
N ASP A 98 11.16 14.93 -1.54
CA ASP A 98 11.67 16.29 -1.39
C ASP A 98 12.09 16.59 0.07
N GLY A 99 12.74 17.73 0.28
CA GLY A 99 13.25 18.13 1.60
C GLY A 99 12.19 18.08 2.72
N PRO A 100 10.99 18.64 2.52
CA PRO A 100 9.90 18.55 3.49
C PRO A 100 9.42 17.11 3.75
N ALA A 101 9.29 16.26 2.72
CA ALA A 101 8.91 14.87 2.92
C ALA A 101 9.96 14.10 3.72
N LEU A 102 11.26 14.35 3.49
CA LEU A 102 12.33 13.76 4.30
C LEU A 102 12.26 14.18 5.77
N LEU A 103 11.90 15.44 6.05
CA LEU A 103 11.70 15.90 7.43
C LEU A 103 10.52 15.17 8.08
N GLY A 104 9.39 15.05 7.38
CA GLY A 104 8.24 14.28 7.87
C GLY A 104 8.60 12.82 8.16
N LEU A 105 9.36 12.20 7.25
CA LEU A 105 9.88 10.85 7.40
C LEU A 105 10.72 10.67 8.67
N ALA A 106 11.63 11.62 8.92
CA ALA A 106 12.48 11.63 10.11
C ALA A 106 11.64 11.75 11.40
N LEU A 107 10.61 12.60 11.41
CA LEU A 107 9.71 12.77 12.55
C LEU A 107 8.93 11.49 12.86
N ILE A 108 8.46 10.76 11.83
CA ILE A 108 7.77 9.47 12.01
C ILE A 108 8.71 8.45 12.67
N ILE A 109 9.97 8.37 12.21
CA ILE A 109 10.98 7.47 12.80
C ILE A 109 11.23 7.83 14.27
N VAL A 110 11.45 9.12 14.57
CA VAL A 110 11.70 9.59 15.93
C VAL A 110 10.53 9.28 16.85
N ALA A 111 9.29 9.53 16.41
CA ALA A 111 8.09 9.20 17.17
C ALA A 111 7.98 7.70 17.46
N GLY A 112 8.26 6.85 16.46
CA GLY A 112 8.30 5.40 16.64
C GLY A 112 9.35 4.93 17.66
N VAL A 113 10.57 5.51 17.61
CA VAL A 113 11.64 5.21 18.58
C VAL A 113 11.25 5.62 19.99
N ILE A 114 10.68 6.82 20.16
CA ILE A 114 10.22 7.30 21.49
C ILE A 114 9.19 6.35 22.07
N ILE A 115 8.21 5.90 21.27
CA ILE A 115 7.19 4.95 21.70
C ILE A 115 7.82 3.63 22.10
N ALA A 116 8.71 3.06 21.27
CA ALA A 116 9.35 1.77 21.55
C ALA A 116 10.19 1.78 22.84
N LEU A 117 10.79 2.92 23.17
CA LEU A 117 11.60 3.09 24.39
C LEU A 117 10.75 3.43 25.63
N ARG A 118 9.48 3.81 25.47
CA ARG A 118 8.57 4.14 26.56
C ARG A 118 7.99 2.85 27.13
N GLY A 119 8.77 2.15 27.96
CA GLY A 119 8.36 0.91 28.61
C GLY A 119 7.07 1.06 29.42
N ASP A 120 6.22 0.02 29.38
CA ASP A 120 4.97 -0.08 30.12
C ASP A 120 5.24 0.27 31.59
N ARG A 121 4.73 1.43 32.04
CA ARG A 121 4.73 1.71 33.47
C ARG A 121 3.81 0.69 34.13
N PRO A 122 4.30 -0.11 35.10
CA PRO A 122 3.42 -0.97 35.87
C PRO A 122 2.38 -0.07 36.55
N VAL A 123 1.11 -0.27 36.22
CA VAL A 123 0.02 0.31 37.00
C VAL A 123 0.06 -0.41 38.35
N THR A 124 0.75 0.20 39.33
CA THR A 124 0.72 -0.27 40.71
C THR A 124 -0.71 -0.16 41.22
N ALA A 125 -1.37 -1.29 41.43
CA ALA A 125 -2.70 -1.35 42.02
C ALA A 125 -2.67 -0.78 43.46
N PRO A 126 -3.66 0.04 43.86
CA PRO A 126 -3.78 0.47 45.25
C PRO A 126 -4.12 -0.72 46.17
N ALA A 127 -3.47 -0.74 47.34
CA ALA A 127 -3.58 -1.77 48.39
C ALA A 127 -4.94 -1.77 49.10
#